data_AF-A0A7S3HGN2-F1
#
_entry.id   AF-A0A7S3HGN2-F1
#
_cell.length_a   1.000
_cell.length_b   1.000
_cell.length_c   1.000
_cell.angle_alpha   90.00
_cell.angle_beta   90.00
_cell.angle_gamma   90.00
#
_symmetry.space_group_name_H-M   'P 1'
#
loop_
_entity.id
_entity.type
_entity.pdbx_description
1 polymer ?
#
loop_
_entity_poly.entity_id
_entity_poly.type
_entity_poly.pdbx_seq_one_letter_code
_entity_poly.pdbx_strand_id
1 'polypeptide(L)'
;RRSSPKRRSSSRDNRQRSHPRKSPARSRSRSNSRAKDEPVRKRDGDGAGSAGDGEEPTVEIVEATKRANGDSASQALINIKGIGGRIRTLRGPPRVSKSDAERDGDNMKDAYMTGGLDKLRKLQMTMRGERIF
;
A
#
# COMPACT_ATOMS: atom_id res chain seq x y z
N ARG A 1 24.28 -72.18 -15.17
CA ARG A 1 24.85 -72.23 -16.54
C ARG A 1 23.83 -71.59 -17.50
N ARG A 2 24.28 -70.62 -18.32
CA ARG A 2 23.84 -70.23 -19.70
C ARG A 2 22.34 -70.37 -20.05
N SER A 3 21.65 -69.39 -20.63
CA SER A 3 22.03 -68.56 -21.79
C SER A 3 20.92 -67.54 -22.12
N SER A 4 21.27 -66.30 -22.42
CA SER A 4 20.46 -65.38 -23.24
C SER A 4 20.45 -65.85 -24.71
N PRO A 5 19.45 -65.50 -25.55
CA PRO A 5 19.68 -64.37 -26.46
C PRO A 5 18.45 -63.53 -26.88
N LYS A 6 18.81 -62.37 -27.46
CA LYS A 6 18.08 -61.27 -28.11
C LYS A 6 17.04 -61.67 -29.18
N ARG A 7 16.04 -60.79 -29.42
CA ARG A 7 15.70 -60.13 -30.72
C ARG A 7 14.42 -59.28 -30.62
N ARG A 8 14.49 -57.96 -30.87
CA ARG A 8 14.16 -57.22 -32.13
C ARG A 8 12.67 -57.29 -32.52
N SER A 9 11.92 -56.28 -32.95
CA SER A 9 12.04 -54.82 -33.14
C SER A 9 10.84 -54.43 -34.04
N SER A 10 10.04 -53.41 -33.71
CA SER A 10 9.26 -52.57 -34.67
C SER A 10 8.29 -51.68 -33.87
N SER A 11 8.58 -50.40 -33.66
CA SER A 11 8.35 -49.27 -34.56
C SER A 11 6.88 -48.81 -34.64
N ARG A 12 6.70 -47.50 -34.39
CA ARG A 12 5.55 -46.63 -34.73
C ARG A 12 4.36 -46.76 -33.76
N ASP A 13 3.71 -45.70 -33.29
CA ASP A 13 3.48 -44.40 -33.92
C ASP A 13 3.13 -43.32 -32.88
N ASN A 14 3.15 -42.09 -33.37
CA ASN A 14 2.95 -40.80 -32.73
C ASN A 14 1.78 -40.69 -31.75
N ARG A 15 2.00 -39.89 -30.70
CA ARG A 15 1.24 -38.65 -30.43
C ARG A 15 1.87 -37.89 -29.27
N GLN A 16 2.91 -37.12 -29.59
CA GLN A 16 3.35 -36.02 -28.76
C GLN A 16 2.20 -35.00 -28.65
N ARG A 17 1.51 -34.93 -27.50
CA ARG A 17 0.72 -33.76 -27.14
C ARG A 17 1.67 -32.68 -26.67
N SER A 18 2.13 -31.85 -27.60
CA SER A 18 2.85 -30.62 -27.33
C SER A 18 1.97 -29.69 -26.48
N HIS A 19 2.35 -29.46 -25.23
CA HIS A 19 1.84 -28.33 -24.46
C HIS A 19 2.53 -27.05 -24.96
N PRO A 20 1.79 -26.01 -25.38
CA PRO A 20 2.42 -24.75 -25.74
C PRO A 20 3.03 -24.11 -24.50
N ARG A 21 4.36 -24.11 -24.43
CA ARG A 21 5.13 -23.31 -23.48
C ARG A 21 4.89 -21.85 -23.82
N LYS A 22 4.04 -21.19 -23.03
CA LYS A 22 3.80 -19.75 -23.11
C LYS A 22 5.01 -19.03 -22.51
N SER A 23 6.01 -18.76 -23.35
CA SER A 23 7.18 -17.97 -22.99
C SER A 23 6.77 -16.51 -22.69
N PRO A 24 7.08 -15.94 -21.52
CA PRO A 24 6.97 -14.50 -21.33
C PRO A 24 8.17 -13.81 -21.98
N ALA A 25 8.03 -13.44 -23.26
CA ALA A 25 8.95 -12.51 -23.89
C ALA A 25 8.68 -11.09 -23.38
N ARG A 26 9.43 -10.64 -22.38
CA ARG A 26 9.58 -9.21 -22.10
C ARG A 26 11.03 -8.90 -21.75
N SER A 27 11.84 -8.89 -22.80
CA SER A 27 13.10 -8.15 -22.84
C SER A 27 12.81 -6.67 -22.52
N ARG A 28 13.09 -6.26 -21.29
CA ARG A 28 13.33 -4.85 -20.97
C ARG A 28 14.83 -4.68 -20.83
N SER A 29 15.48 -4.45 -21.95
CA SER A 29 16.78 -3.81 -22.03
C SER A 29 16.70 -2.46 -21.30
N ARG A 30 17.22 -2.40 -20.07
CA ARG A 30 17.55 -1.13 -19.42
C ARG A 30 18.99 -0.82 -19.79
N SER A 31 19.17 -0.13 -20.92
CA SER A 31 20.40 0.58 -21.22
C SER A 31 20.60 1.66 -20.16
N ASN A 32 21.60 1.44 -19.32
CA ASN A 32 22.11 2.38 -18.35
C ASN A 32 23.06 3.35 -19.08
N SER A 33 22.51 4.36 -19.76
CA SER A 33 23.31 5.46 -20.31
C SER A 33 23.16 6.68 -19.42
N ARG A 34 24.27 6.98 -18.72
CA ARG A 34 24.58 8.26 -18.08
C ARG A 34 24.39 9.42 -19.06
N ALA A 35 24.21 10.59 -18.44
CA ALA A 35 24.17 11.94 -19.01
C ALA A 35 22.78 12.41 -19.49
N LYS A 36 22.16 13.27 -18.69
CA LYS A 36 22.40 14.72 -18.77
C LYS A 36 21.82 15.39 -17.52
N ASP A 37 22.51 16.42 -17.05
CA ASP A 37 22.01 17.48 -16.19
C ASP A 37 20.61 17.92 -16.63
N GLU A 38 19.58 17.31 -16.06
CA GLU A 38 18.31 17.97 -15.90
C GLU A 38 18.33 18.53 -14.48
N PRO A 39 18.01 19.82 -14.26
CA PRO A 39 17.74 20.28 -12.92
C PRO A 39 16.67 19.34 -12.40
N VAL A 40 16.93 18.68 -11.26
CA VAL A 40 15.90 18.05 -10.46
C VAL A 40 14.86 19.14 -10.30
N ARG A 41 13.81 19.10 -11.14
CA ARG A 41 12.59 19.81 -10.86
C ARG A 41 12.20 19.20 -9.55
N LYS A 42 12.54 19.90 -8.46
CA LYS A 42 11.83 19.78 -7.22
C LYS A 42 10.39 19.70 -7.70
N ARG A 43 9.79 18.52 -7.59
CA ARG A 43 8.35 18.49 -7.42
C ARG A 43 8.21 19.12 -6.04
N ASP A 44 8.27 20.44 -6.04
CA ASP A 44 7.41 21.32 -5.30
C ASP A 44 6.01 20.84 -5.69
N GLY A 45 5.66 19.69 -5.11
CA GLY A 45 4.35 19.09 -5.13
C GLY A 45 3.49 19.88 -4.16
N ASP A 46 3.59 21.21 -4.22
CA ASP A 46 2.63 22.21 -3.79
C ASP A 46 1.38 22.15 -4.69
N GLY A 47 1.01 20.94 -5.10
CA GLY A 47 -0.37 20.57 -5.30
C GLY A 47 -0.97 20.18 -3.95
N ALA A 48 -0.75 20.99 -2.91
CA ALA A 48 -1.73 21.20 -1.85
C ALA A 48 -2.97 21.82 -2.52
N GLY A 49 -3.63 21.03 -3.36
CA GLY A 49 -4.94 21.36 -3.88
C GLY A 49 -5.79 21.54 -2.64
N SER A 50 -6.22 22.79 -2.43
CA SER A 50 -7.13 23.23 -1.39
C SER A 50 -8.04 22.06 -1.04
N ALA A 51 -7.80 21.46 0.13
CA ALA A 51 -8.71 20.44 0.61
C ALA A 51 -10.09 21.10 0.59
N GLY A 52 -11.02 20.51 -0.16
CA GLY A 52 -12.26 21.15 -0.59
C GLY A 52 -12.85 21.96 0.55
N ASP A 53 -13.10 23.24 0.27
CA ASP A 53 -13.44 24.28 1.22
C ASP A 53 -14.32 23.79 2.38
N GLY A 54 -13.74 23.81 3.59
CA GLY A 54 -14.46 24.01 4.85
C GLY A 54 -15.33 22.87 5.40
N GLU A 55 -15.44 21.71 4.75
CA GLU A 55 -16.29 20.65 5.29
C GLU A 55 -15.61 19.92 6.47
N GLU A 56 -16.33 19.83 7.58
CA GLU A 56 -15.85 19.21 8.81
C GLU A 56 -15.62 17.70 8.59
N PRO A 57 -14.41 17.19 8.88
CA PRO A 57 -14.13 15.77 8.69
C PRO A 57 -14.88 14.92 9.72
N THR A 58 -15.35 13.75 9.32
CA THR A 58 -16.02 12.82 10.24
C THR A 58 -15.02 11.89 10.89
N VAL A 59 -15.21 11.62 12.18
CA VAL A 59 -14.39 10.70 12.97
C VAL A 59 -15.20 9.46 13.30
N GLU A 60 -14.65 8.30 13.01
CA GLU A 60 -15.25 6.99 13.30
C GLU A 60 -14.26 6.14 14.09
N ILE A 61 -14.71 5.52 15.17
CA ILE A 61 -13.89 4.57 15.93
C ILE A 61 -14.23 3.16 15.48
N VAL A 62 -13.22 2.47 14.95
CA VAL A 62 -13.39 1.13 14.39
C VAL A 62 -12.47 0.15 15.10
N GLU A 63 -12.94 -1.08 15.24
CA GLU A 63 -12.09 -2.18 15.70
C GLU A 63 -10.96 -2.42 14.69
N ALA A 64 -9.73 -2.27 15.16
CA ALA A 64 -8.54 -2.57 14.39
C ALA A 64 -8.31 -4.08 14.31
N THR A 65 -7.45 -4.49 13.37
CA THR A 65 -7.00 -5.89 13.28
C THR A 65 -6.44 -6.34 14.63
N LYS A 66 -6.87 -7.52 15.08
CA LYS A 66 -6.40 -8.12 16.34
C LYS A 66 -4.88 -8.13 16.36
N ARG A 67 -4.32 -7.74 17.51
CA ARG A 67 -2.87 -7.81 17.74
C ARG A 67 -2.41 -9.26 17.78
N ALA A 68 -1.12 -9.51 17.63
CA ALA A 68 -0.55 -10.86 17.61
C ALA A 68 -0.83 -11.68 18.88
N ASN A 69 -1.11 -11.00 20.00
CA ASN A 69 -1.48 -11.59 21.28
C ASN A 69 -3.00 -11.88 21.40
N GLY A 70 -3.81 -11.57 20.39
CA GLY A 70 -5.25 -11.80 20.39
C GLY A 70 -6.10 -10.65 20.94
N ASP A 71 -5.47 -9.60 21.47
CA ASP A 71 -6.19 -8.45 22.04
C ASP A 71 -6.94 -7.68 20.95
N SER A 72 -8.18 -7.30 21.28
CA SER A 72 -8.93 -6.32 20.52
C SER A 72 -8.23 -4.97 20.61
N ALA A 73 -8.10 -4.31 19.46
CA ALA A 73 -7.58 -2.96 19.38
C ALA A 73 -8.64 -2.06 18.73
N SER A 74 -8.66 -0.79 19.11
CA SER A 74 -9.50 0.23 18.49
C SER A 74 -8.62 1.25 17.79
N GLN A 75 -9.07 1.81 16.69
CA GLN A 75 -8.37 2.89 15.98
C GLN A 75 -9.37 3.95 15.52
N ALA A 76 -8.94 5.21 15.51
CA ALA A 76 -9.68 6.28 14.87
C ALA A 76 -9.50 6.25 13.35
N LEU A 77 -10.59 6.48 12.64
CA LEU A 77 -10.64 6.79 11.23
C LEU A 77 -11.15 8.22 11.07
N ILE A 78 -10.45 9.03 10.29
CA ILE A 78 -10.93 10.35 9.87
C ILE A 78 -11.24 10.31 8.39
N ASN A 79 -12.46 10.68 8.02
CA ASN A 79 -12.94 10.74 6.65
C ASN A 79 -12.99 12.21 6.20
N ILE A 80 -12.16 12.53 5.21
CA ILE A 80 -12.01 13.88 4.68
C ILE A 80 -12.55 13.89 3.25
N LYS A 81 -13.52 14.76 2.97
CA LYS A 81 -14.02 14.95 1.61
C LYS A 81 -13.02 15.77 0.80
N GLY A 82 -12.52 15.19 -0.29
CA GLY A 82 -11.63 15.85 -1.23
C GLY A 82 -12.38 16.46 -2.41
N ILE A 83 -11.62 17.16 -3.25
CA ILE A 83 -12.13 17.75 -4.49
C ILE A 83 -12.77 16.66 -5.37
N GLY A 84 -13.98 16.91 -5.85
CA GLY A 84 -14.74 15.97 -6.68
C GLY A 84 -15.50 14.88 -5.91
N GLY A 85 -15.79 15.10 -4.62
CA GLY A 85 -16.59 14.19 -3.79
C GLY A 85 -15.85 12.93 -3.32
N ARG A 86 -14.55 12.82 -3.61
CA ARG A 86 -13.74 11.67 -3.22
C ARG A 86 -13.41 11.73 -1.74
N ILE A 87 -13.90 10.76 -0.96
CA ILE A 87 -13.56 10.64 0.46
C ILE A 87 -12.17 10.02 0.62
N ARG A 88 -11.32 10.67 1.40
CA ARG A 88 -10.02 10.17 1.85
C ARG A 88 -10.13 9.75 3.30
N THR A 89 -9.94 8.47 3.57
CA THR A 89 -9.90 7.94 4.93
C THR A 89 -8.45 7.86 5.41
N LEU A 90 -8.16 8.49 6.54
CA LEU A 90 -6.87 8.39 7.23
C LEU A 90 -7.05 7.67 8.57
N ARG A 91 -6.05 6.85 8.94
CA ARG A 91 -6.13 5.98 10.13
C ARG A 91 -5.14 6.42 11.21
N GLY A 92 -5.63 6.53 12.44
CA GLY A 92 -4.80 6.67 13.63
C GLY A 92 -4.09 5.37 14.01
N PRO A 93 -3.18 5.41 15.01
CA PRO A 93 -2.54 4.20 15.52
C PRO A 93 -3.54 3.28 16.24
N PRO A 94 -3.32 1.96 16.26
CA PRO A 94 -4.16 1.04 17.00
C PRO A 94 -3.91 1.17 18.52
N ARG A 95 -4.95 1.48 19.28
CA ARG A 95 -4.96 1.59 20.75
C ARG A 95 -5.61 0.37 21.40
N VAL A 96 -5.22 0.09 22.63
CA VAL A 96 -5.84 -0.99 23.44
C VAL A 96 -7.19 -0.53 23.98
N SER A 97 -7.28 0.75 24.40
CA SER A 97 -8.51 1.33 24.88
C SER A 97 -9.24 2.11 23.78
N LYS A 98 -10.58 2.07 23.81
CA LYS A 98 -11.41 2.88 22.93
C LYS A 98 -11.25 4.38 23.21
N SER A 99 -11.11 4.75 24.48
CA SER A 99 -10.93 6.16 24.90
C SER A 99 -9.66 6.79 24.34
N ASP A 100 -8.57 6.02 24.22
CA ASP A 100 -7.35 6.55 23.59
C ASP A 100 -7.52 6.71 22.08
N ALA A 101 -8.28 5.81 21.43
CA ALA A 101 -8.63 5.95 20.02
C ALA A 101 -9.53 7.17 19.79
N GLU A 102 -10.46 7.46 20.70
CA GLU A 102 -11.31 8.67 20.64
C GLU A 102 -10.46 9.95 20.72
N ARG A 103 -9.56 10.05 21.71
CA ARG A 103 -8.62 11.18 21.83
C ARG A 103 -7.74 11.35 20.59
N ASP A 104 -7.26 10.25 20.03
CA ASP A 104 -6.51 10.27 18.78
C ASP A 104 -7.34 10.85 17.63
N GLY A 105 -8.62 10.47 17.54
CA GLY A 105 -9.56 10.98 16.56
C GLY A 105 -9.81 12.49 16.70
N ASP A 106 -10.01 12.96 17.92
CA ASP A 106 -10.18 14.39 18.21
C ASP A 106 -8.92 15.19 17.84
N ASN A 107 -7.73 14.72 18.23
CA ASN A 107 -6.46 15.33 17.86
C ASN A 107 -6.25 15.39 16.34
N MET A 108 -6.65 14.32 15.62
CA MET A 108 -6.59 14.25 14.16
C MET A 108 -7.56 15.24 13.51
N LYS A 109 -8.77 15.36 14.04
CA LYS A 109 -9.75 16.35 13.60
C LYS A 109 -9.24 17.78 13.81
N ASP A 110 -8.72 18.08 14.98
CA ASP A 110 -8.17 19.40 15.31
C ASP A 110 -6.95 19.75 14.45
N ALA A 111 -6.04 18.81 14.22
CA ALA A 111 -4.90 19.03 13.33
C ALA A 111 -5.33 19.34 11.89
N TYR A 112 -6.37 18.67 11.41
CA TYR A 112 -6.94 18.95 10.10
C TYR A 112 -7.62 20.32 10.04
N MET A 113 -8.47 20.66 11.02
CA MET A 113 -9.16 21.95 11.04
C MET A 113 -8.19 23.13 11.17
N THR A 114 -7.07 22.95 11.87
CA THR A 114 -6.09 24.03 12.11
C THR A 114 -5.04 24.20 11.02
N GLY A 115 -4.80 23.20 10.16
CA GLY A 115 -3.76 23.30 9.13
C GLY A 115 -3.81 22.23 8.06
N GLY A 116 -5.01 21.70 7.82
CA GLY A 116 -5.31 20.77 6.75
C GLY A 116 -4.54 19.46 6.83
N LEU A 117 -4.33 18.87 5.64
CA LEU A 117 -3.68 17.57 5.49
C LEU A 117 -2.22 17.56 5.95
N ASP A 118 -1.52 18.69 5.89
CA ASP A 118 -0.09 18.73 6.23
C ASP A 118 0.14 18.62 7.73
N LYS A 119 -0.63 19.37 8.55
CA LYS A 119 -0.60 19.22 10.01
C LYS A 119 -1.06 17.83 10.44
N LEU A 120 -2.11 17.31 9.81
CA LEU A 120 -2.61 15.96 10.10
C LEU A 120 -1.55 14.88 9.82
N ARG A 121 -0.82 14.97 8.70
CA ARG A 121 0.27 14.03 8.38
C ARG A 121 1.43 14.13 9.36
N LYS A 122 1.82 15.34 9.76
CA LYS A 122 2.84 15.55 10.79
C LYS A 122 2.42 14.90 12.11
N LEU A 123 1.16 15.10 12.52
CA LEU A 123 0.60 14.45 13.71
C LEU A 123 0.66 12.92 13.58
N GLN A 124 0.27 12.35 12.44
CA GLN A 124 0.35 10.90 12.23
C GLN A 124 1.78 10.34 12.34
N MET A 125 2.78 11.06 11.83
CA MET A 125 4.18 10.67 11.99
C MET A 125 4.57 10.67 13.48
N THR A 126 4.17 11.70 14.24
CA THR A 126 4.45 11.78 15.68
C THR A 126 3.81 10.63 16.46
N MET A 127 2.56 10.29 16.15
CA MET A 127 1.80 9.23 16.83
C MET A 127 2.35 7.83 16.55
N ARG A 128 2.97 7.62 15.39
CA ARG A 128 3.61 6.34 15.01
C ARG A 128 5.01 6.18 15.61
N GLY A 129 5.53 7.20 16.30
CA GLY A 129 6.89 7.21 16.80
C GLY A 129 7.95 7.30 15.70
N GLU A 130 7.57 7.73 14.49
CA GLU A 130 8.53 7.98 13.41
C GLU A 130 9.29 9.29 13.70
N ARG A 131 10.62 9.26 13.52
CA ARG A 131 11.48 10.43 13.75
C ARG A 131 11.16 11.49 12.70
N ILE A 132 10.62 12.63 13.15
CA ILE A 132 10.38 13.80 12.29
C ILE A 132 11.75 14.37 11.91
N PHE A 133 12.06 14.40 10.61
CA PHE A 133 13.26 15.04 10.07
C PHE A 133 12.89 16.35 9.38
#